data_AF-A0A927P7Y0-F1
#
_entry.id   AF-A0A927P7Y0-F1
#
_cell.length_a   1.000
_cell.length_b   1.000
_cell.length_c   1.000
_cell.angle_alpha   90.00
_cell.angle_beta   90.00
_cell.angle_gamma   90.00
#
_symmetry.space_group_name_H-M   'P 1'
#
loop_
_entity.id
_entity.type
_entity.pdbx_description
1 polymer ?
#
loop_
_entity_poly.entity_id
_entity_poly.type
_entity_poly.pdbx_seq_one_letter_code
_entity_poly.pdbx_strand_id
1 'polypeptide(L)'
;MDRVTSGTVIKISKQWWLKINTKPVRMHALDGAIFPHIIKVQYVVDGRIYCKRKWIRAGCPVPPIGKAVEVRYREDRPQWAKVL
;
A
#
# COMPACT_ATOMS: atom_id res chain seq x y z
N MET A 1 16.22 -11.60 13.88
CA MET A 1 16.59 -11.68 12.44
C MET A 1 15.44 -11.14 11.60
N ASP A 2 15.68 -10.81 10.33
CA ASP A 2 14.60 -10.41 9.42
C ASP A 2 13.97 -11.64 8.78
N ARG A 3 12.64 -11.73 8.84
CA ARG A 3 11.83 -12.78 8.21
C ARG A 3 10.91 -12.19 7.17
N VAL A 4 10.47 -13.03 6.24
CA VAL A 4 9.49 -12.69 5.22
C VAL A 4 8.24 -13.54 5.45
N THR A 5 7.08 -12.91 5.35
CA THR A 5 5.78 -13.58 5.38
C THR A 5 4.89 -13.05 4.25
N SER A 6 3.85 -13.81 3.91
CA SER A 6 2.83 -13.37 2.97
C SER A 6 1.74 -12.60 3.71
N GLY A 7 1.50 -11.37 3.31
CA GLY A 7 0.38 -10.55 3.77
C GLY A 7 -0.69 -10.40 2.69
N THR A 8 -1.94 -10.18 3.09
CA THR A 8 -3.06 -9.94 2.18
C THR A 8 -3.49 -8.48 2.22
N VAL A 9 -3.71 -7.86 1.06
CA VAL A 9 -4.26 -6.51 0.99
C VAL A 9 -5.74 -6.53 1.38
N ILE A 10 -6.11 -5.85 2.45
CA ILE A 10 -7.48 -5.81 2.97
C ILE A 10 -8.22 -4.52 2.64
N LYS A 11 -7.50 -3.43 2.37
CA LYS A 11 -8.12 -2.14 2.04
C LYS A 11 -7.20 -1.32 1.14
N ILE A 12 -7.81 -0.63 0.19
CA ILE A 12 -7.16 0.38 -0.63
C ILE A 12 -7.88 1.71 -0.40
N SER A 13 -7.13 2.79 -0.24
CA SER A 13 -7.70 4.11 -0.05
C SER A 13 -6.98 5.12 -0.95
N LYS A 14 -7.72 5.64 -1.92
CA LYS A 14 -7.25 6.71 -2.81
C LYS A 14 -7.10 8.00 -2.02
N GLN A 15 -5.96 8.67 -2.17
CA GLN A 15 -5.65 9.91 -1.49
C GLN A 15 -6.09 11.09 -2.35
N TRP A 16 -7.40 11.40 -2.33
CA TRP A 16 -8.01 12.46 -3.16
C TRP A 16 -7.42 13.86 -2.92
N TRP A 17 -6.91 14.10 -1.72
CA TRP A 17 -6.29 15.38 -1.34
C TRP A 17 -4.96 15.65 -2.06
N LEU A 18 -4.28 14.62 -2.58
CA LEU A 18 -3.02 14.77 -3.31
C LEU A 18 -3.22 14.42 -4.79
N LYS A 19 -3.68 15.42 -5.54
CA LYS A 19 -3.86 15.34 -6.98
C LYS A 19 -2.57 15.74 -7.69
N ILE A 20 -2.02 14.83 -8.50
CA ILE A 20 -0.87 15.10 -9.35
C ILE A 20 -1.38 15.22 -10.79
N ASN A 21 -1.17 16.38 -11.42
CA ASN A 21 -1.53 16.59 -12.81
C ASN A 21 -0.33 16.21 -13.69
N THR A 22 -0.54 15.34 -14.67
CA THR A 22 0.51 14.94 -15.63
C THR A 22 0.50 15.80 -16.91
N LYS A 23 -0.58 16.58 -17.12
CA LYS A 23 -0.76 17.45 -18.28
C LYS A 23 -0.59 18.93 -17.91
N PRO A 24 0.01 19.76 -18.79
CA PRO A 24 0.12 21.20 -18.59
C PRO A 24 -1.22 21.92 -18.71
N VAL A 25 -2.08 21.48 -19.65
CA VAL A 25 -3.44 22.02 -19.86
C VAL A 25 -4.44 20.90 -19.61
N ARG A 26 -5.55 21.23 -18.92
CA ARG A 26 -6.59 20.28 -18.51
C ARG A 26 -7.91 20.69 -19.13
N MET A 27 -8.59 19.76 -19.80
CA MET A 27 -9.91 20.02 -20.38
C MET A 27 -11.03 19.95 -19.33
N HIS A 28 -10.81 19.22 -18.24
CA HIS A 28 -11.74 19.12 -17.11
C HIS A 28 -11.02 18.81 -15.79
N ALA A 29 -11.77 18.81 -14.69
CA ALA A 29 -11.21 18.76 -13.33
C ALA A 29 -10.32 17.54 -13.03
N LEU A 30 -10.51 16.40 -13.68
CA LEU A 30 -9.73 15.17 -13.48
C LEU A 30 -8.91 14.75 -14.71
N ASP A 31 -8.84 15.60 -15.73
CA ASP A 31 -8.07 15.29 -16.94
C ASP A 31 -6.57 15.21 -16.61
N GLY A 32 -5.96 14.05 -16.90
CA GLY A 32 -4.55 13.77 -16.59
C GLY A 32 -4.24 13.74 -15.08
N ALA A 33 -5.25 13.57 -14.22
CA ALA A 33 -5.05 13.51 -12.78
C ALA A 33 -4.70 12.10 -12.31
N ILE A 34 -3.56 11.95 -11.64
CA ILE A 34 -3.16 10.73 -10.95
C ILE A 34 -3.15 10.96 -9.44
N PHE A 35 -3.49 9.91 -8.69
CA PHE A 35 -3.59 9.97 -7.23
C PHE A 35 -2.76 8.86 -6.59
N PRO A 36 -2.06 9.14 -5.49
CA PRO A 36 -1.44 8.10 -4.69
C PRO A 36 -2.50 7.30 -3.91
N HIS A 37 -2.11 6.11 -3.49
CA HIS A 37 -2.98 5.20 -2.74
C HIS A 37 -2.29 4.77 -1.46
N ILE A 38 -3.07 4.57 -0.40
CA ILE A 38 -2.60 3.86 0.80
C ILE A 38 -3.27 2.49 0.79
N ILE A 39 -2.45 1.44 0.84
CA ILE A 39 -2.92 0.07 1.04
C ILE A 39 -2.77 -0.31 2.50
N LYS A 40 -3.72 -1.10 3.02
CA LYS A 40 -3.63 -1.77 4.32
C LYS A 40 -3.44 -3.26 4.06
N VAL A 41 -2.35 -3.81 4.57
CA VAL A 41 -1.95 -5.21 4.45
C VAL A 41 -2.09 -5.87 5.80
N GLN A 42 -2.76 -7.02 5.83
CA GLN A 42 -2.87 -7.87 7.00
C GLN A 42 -1.94 -9.06 6.84
N TYR A 43 -1.21 -9.43 7.89
CA TYR A 43 -0.32 -10.59 7.87
C TYR A 43 -0.33 -11.27 9.24
N VAL A 44 0.00 -12.55 9.27
CA VAL A 44 -0.01 -13.36 10.49
C VAL A 44 1.43 -13.74 10.85
N VAL A 45 1.79 -13.54 12.12
CA VAL A 45 3.06 -13.97 12.70
C VAL A 45 2.74 -14.64 14.03
N ASP A 46 3.17 -15.90 14.20
CA ASP A 46 2.99 -16.69 15.43
C ASP A 46 1.53 -16.69 15.96
N GLY A 47 0.56 -16.86 15.05
CA GLY A 47 -0.86 -16.86 15.38
C GLY A 47 -1.48 -15.48 15.68
N ARG A 48 -0.68 -14.41 15.68
CA ARG A 48 -1.15 -13.03 15.87
C ARG A 48 -1.31 -12.31 14.54
N ILE A 49 -2.42 -11.60 14.42
CA ILE A 49 -2.76 -10.80 13.24
C ILE A 49 -2.17 -9.41 13.40
N TYR A 50 -1.36 -9.00 12.42
CA TYR A 50 -0.80 -7.67 12.32
C TYR A 50 -1.35 -6.94 11.09
N CYS A 51 -1.33 -5.61 11.15
CA CYS A 51 -1.75 -4.75 10.06
C CYS A 51 -0.69 -3.68 9.80
N LYS A 52 -0.32 -3.51 8.53
CA LYS A 52 0.60 -2.45 8.09
C LYS A 52 -0.02 -1.63 6.97
N ARG A 53 0.24 -0.32 6.98
CA ARG A 53 -0.10 0.57 5.87
C ARG A 53 1.14 0.80 5.02
N LYS A 54 0.98 0.78 3.69
CA LYS A 54 2.01 1.18 2.74
C LYS A 54 1.46 2.27 1.82
N TRP A 55 2.26 3.31 1.65
CA TRP A 55 2.02 4.37 0.69
C TRP A 55 2.48 3.91 -0.70
N ILE A 56 1.61 4.04 -1.69
CA ILE A 56 1.88 3.77 -3.10
C ILE A 56 1.84 5.12 -3.82
N ARG A 57 2.96 5.46 -4.46
CA ARG A 57 3.11 6.69 -5.23
C ARG A 57 2.09 6.73 -6.37
N ALA A 58 1.65 7.93 -6.74
CA ALA A 58 0.75 8.09 -7.88
C ALA A 58 1.40 7.57 -9.16
N GLY A 59 0.62 6.90 -10.01
CA GLY A 59 1.10 6.27 -11.25
C GLY A 59 1.76 4.91 -11.05
N CYS A 60 2.07 4.48 -9.83
CA CYS A 60 2.56 3.12 -9.57
C CYS A 60 1.40 2.11 -9.53
N PRO A 61 1.63 0.85 -9.95
CA PRO A 61 0.64 -0.21 -9.81
C PRO A 61 0.23 -0.41 -8.36
N VAL A 62 -1.08 -0.45 -8.11
CA VAL A 62 -1.65 -0.70 -6.77
C VAL A 62 -2.13 -2.15 -6.72
N PRO A 63 -1.59 -2.99 -5.81
CA PRO A 63 -2.09 -4.35 -5.64
C PRO A 63 -3.57 -4.34 -5.25
N PRO A 64 -4.44 -5.15 -5.89
CA PRO A 64 -5.87 -5.21 -5.57
C PRO A 64 -6.12 -5.84 -4.20
N ILE A 65 -7.32 -5.62 -3.66
CA ILE A 65 -7.78 -6.26 -2.43
C ILE A 65 -7.80 -7.78 -2.62
N GLY A 66 -7.38 -8.54 -1.62
CA GLY A 66 -7.24 -9.99 -1.65
C GLY A 66 -5.91 -10.49 -2.25
N LYS A 67 -5.10 -9.61 -2.86
CA LYS A 67 -3.79 -10.03 -3.38
C LYS A 67 -2.77 -10.23 -2.25
N ALA A 68 -2.00 -11.31 -2.37
CA ALA A 68 -0.85 -11.58 -1.52
C ALA A 68 0.32 -10.64 -1.87
N VAL A 69 0.97 -10.10 -0.85
CA VAL A 69 2.14 -9.23 -0.94
C VAL A 69 3.17 -9.66 0.10
N GLU A 70 4.45 -9.54 -0.22
CA GLU A 70 5.50 -9.90 0.71
C GLU A 70 5.66 -8.83 1.81
N VAL A 71 5.75 -9.31 3.05
CA VAL A 71 5.95 -8.48 4.23
C VAL A 71 7.21 -8.95 4.93
N ARG A 72 8.24 -8.10 4.93
CA ARG A 72 9.46 -8.31 5.70
C ARG A 72 9.26 -7.74 7.10
N TYR A 73 9.50 -8.53 8.13
CA TYR A 73 9.38 -8.10 9.53
C TYR A 73 10.58 -8.56 10.35
N ARG A 74 10.80 -7.86 11.46
CA ARG A 74 11.78 -8.23 12.48
C ARG A 74 11.12 -9.13 13.51
N GLU A 75 11.71 -10.28 13.84
CA GLU A 75 11.16 -11.22 14.83
C GLU A 75 10.94 -10.59 16.20
N ASP A 76 11.87 -9.75 16.66
CA ASP A 76 11.79 -9.04 17.95
C ASP A 76 10.66 -8.01 17.97
N ARG A 77 10.29 -7.47 16.80
CA ARG A 77 9.27 -6.43 16.63
C ARG A 77 8.47 -6.63 15.33
N PRO A 78 7.54 -7.59 15.29
CA PRO A 78 6.75 -7.90 14.10
C PRO A 78 5.87 -6.73 13.63
N GLN A 79 5.58 -5.76 14.50
CA GLN A 79 4.87 -4.52 14.13
C GLN A 79 5.68 -3.57 13.23
N TRP A 80 7.01 -3.66 13.24
CA TRP A 80 7.91 -2.82 12.44
C TRP A 80 8.21 -3.46 11.08
N ALA A 81 7.16 -3.98 10.46
CA ALA A 81 7.24 -4.61 9.16
C ALA A 81 7.30 -3.59 8.00
N LYS A 82 7.92 -4.03 6.90
CA LYS A 82 8.00 -3.36 5.61
C LYS A 82 7.30 -4.23 4.57
N VAL A 83 6.30 -3.67 3.90
CA VAL A 83 5.65 -4.31 2.75
C VAL A 83 6.52 -4.04 1.52
N LEU A 84 6.87 -5.09 0.77
CA LEU A 84 7.73 -5.02 -0.42
C LEU A 84 6.96 -4.64 -1.67
#